data_AF-A0A920KYB9-F1
#
_entry.id   AF-A0A920KYB9-F1
#
_cell.length_a   1.000
_cell.length_b   1.000
_cell.length_c   1.000
_cell.angle_alpha   90.00
_cell.angle_beta   90.00
_cell.angle_gamma   90.00
#
_symmetry.space_group_name_H-M   'P 1'
#
loop_
_entity.id
_entity.type
_entity.pdbx_description
1 polymer ?
#
loop_
_entity_poly.entity_id
_entity_poly.type
_entity_poly.pdbx_seq_one_letter_code
_entity_poly.pdbx_strand_id
1 'polypeptide(L)' 'MDFMPKDHVDLGELTGQMDMETAGRIAGARFSMLSGDLARLHRALIQFMLDMHTRGMDTLKSTCLISLTRRH' A
#
# COMPACT_ATOMS: atom_id res chain seq x y z
N MET A 1 27.84 2.91 15.46
CA MET A 1 26.64 2.74 14.62
C MET A 1 27.03 3.16 13.21
N ASP A 2 27.67 2.27 12.44
CA ASP A 2 28.14 2.59 11.09
C ASP A 2 27.19 1.98 10.06
N PHE A 3 26.25 2.78 9.59
CA PHE A 3 25.41 2.49 8.43
C PHE A 3 25.27 3.80 7.65
N MET A 4 25.58 3.76 6.36
CA MET A 4 25.38 4.88 5.47
C MET A 4 23.91 4.89 5.04
N PRO A 5 23.11 5.90 5.44
CA PRO A 5 21.71 5.96 5.06
C PRO A 5 21.58 6.03 3.55
N LYS A 6 20.87 5.05 2.99
CA LYS A 6 20.53 5.00 1.57
C LYS A 6 19.27 5.82 1.31
N ASP A 7 19.17 6.39 0.13
CA ASP A 7 17.97 7.09 -0.28
C ASP A 7 16.81 6.11 -0.53
N HIS A 8 15.58 6.59 -0.39
CA HIS A 8 14.36 5.80 -0.60
C HIS A 8 14.25 5.25 -2.03
N VAL A 9 14.84 5.93 -3.01
CA VAL A 9 14.93 5.47 -4.41
C VAL A 9 15.85 4.26 -4.51
N ASP A 10 17.07 4.36 -3.95
CA ASP A 10 18.05 3.26 -3.92
C ASP A 10 17.50 2.04 -3.19
N LEU A 11 16.73 2.24 -2.11
CA LEU A 11 16.09 1.14 -1.38
C LEU A 11 14.99 0.46 -2.21
N GLY A 12 14.21 1.23 -2.97
CA GLY A 12 13.18 0.70 -3.84
C GLY A 12 13.74 -0.09 -5.02
N GLU A 13 14.84 0.39 -5.61
CA GLU A 13 15.58 -0.33 -6.66
C GLU A 13 16.24 -1.60 -6.12
N LEU A 14 16.85 -1.55 -4.93
CA LEU A 14 17.50 -2.72 -4.31
C LEU A 14 16.51 -3.85 -4.02
N THR A 15 15.25 -3.50 -3.73
CA THR A 15 14.18 -4.46 -3.46
C THR A 15 13.55 -4.98 -4.75
N GLY A 16 13.81 -4.35 -5.90
CA GLY A 16 13.21 -4.66 -7.21
C GLY A 16 11.69 -4.48 -7.25
N GLN A 17 11.13 -3.83 -6.23
CA GLN A 17 9.68 -3.73 -5.99
C GLN A 17 9.16 -2.31 -6.25
N MET A 18 10.04 -1.36 -6.58
CA MET A 18 9.70 0.00 -6.99
C MET A 18 10.37 0.30 -8.33
N ASP A 19 9.56 0.43 -9.39
CA ASP A 19 10.04 0.66 -10.75
C ASP A 19 9.49 1.99 -11.28
N MET A 20 10.39 2.94 -11.49
CA MET A 20 10.07 4.27 -12.03
C MET A 20 10.21 4.32 -13.56
N GLU A 21 10.96 3.39 -14.18
CA GLU A 21 11.18 3.33 -15.62
C GLU A 21 9.94 2.77 -16.33
N THR A 22 9.44 1.62 -15.87
CA THR A 22 8.20 1.01 -16.40
C THR A 22 7.00 1.92 -16.14
N ALA A 23 6.95 2.57 -14.99
CA ALA A 23 5.93 3.57 -14.68
C ALA A 23 6.01 4.78 -15.63
N GLY A 24 7.23 5.25 -15.94
CA GLY A 24 7.47 6.30 -16.90
C GLY A 24 6.96 5.99 -18.30
N ARG A 25 7.13 4.74 -18.76
CA ARG A 25 6.61 4.26 -20.05
C ARG A 25 5.08 4.19 -20.11
N ILE A 26 4.42 3.87 -18.99
CA ILE A 26 2.96 3.67 -18.96
C ILE A 26 2.22 4.98 -18.67
N ALA A 27 2.69 5.76 -17.69
CA ALA A 27 1.97 6.90 -17.12
C ALA A 27 2.69 8.24 -17.27
N GLY A 28 3.95 8.26 -17.73
CA GLY A 28 4.76 9.47 -17.89
C GLY A 28 5.65 9.80 -16.68
N ALA A 29 6.31 10.96 -16.71
CA ALA A 29 7.24 11.37 -15.65
C ALA A 29 6.54 11.51 -14.27
N ARG A 30 7.26 11.17 -13.20
CA ARG A 30 6.84 11.25 -11.77
C ARG A 30 5.88 10.16 -11.28
N PHE A 31 5.68 9.10 -12.07
CA PHE A 31 4.97 7.91 -11.61
C PHE A 31 5.96 6.83 -11.16
N SER A 32 5.56 6.05 -10.16
CA SER A 32 6.30 4.90 -9.65
C SER A 32 5.39 3.68 -9.58
N MET A 33 5.81 2.55 -10.11
CA MET A 33 5.08 1.30 -10.06
C MET A 33 5.58 0.50 -8.86
N LEU A 34 4.66 0.14 -7.95
CA LEU A 34 4.96 -0.66 -6.78
C LEU A 34 4.47 -2.09 -7.01
N SER A 35 5.32 -3.07 -6.71
CA SER A 35 5.04 -4.50 -6.88
C SER A 35 5.38 -5.29 -5.62
N GLY A 36 4.84 -6.51 -5.50
CA GLY A 36 5.17 -7.43 -4.41
C GLY A 36 4.73 -6.95 -3.01
N ASP A 37 5.59 -7.17 -2.03
CA ASP A 37 5.32 -6.88 -0.61
C ASP A 37 5.26 -5.38 -0.31
N LEU A 38 6.01 -4.57 -1.06
CA LEU A 38 5.95 -3.10 -0.96
C LEU A 38 4.56 -2.56 -1.35
N ALA A 39 3.95 -3.13 -2.39
CA ALA A 39 2.58 -2.78 -2.78
C ALA A 39 1.54 -3.24 -1.74
N ARG A 40 1.78 -4.39 -1.09
CA ARG A 40 0.93 -4.89 0.00
C ARG A 40 1.04 -3.99 1.23
N LEU A 41 2.26 -3.58 1.60
CA LEU A 41 2.51 -2.65 2.69
C LEU A 41 1.83 -1.30 2.43
N HIS A 42 1.96 -0.76 1.21
CA HIS A 42 1.31 0.50 0.84
C HIS A 42 -0.23 0.41 1.01
N ARG A 43 -0.84 -0.69 0.56
CA ARG A 43 -2.27 -0.95 0.78
C ARG A 43 -2.61 -1.05 2.27
N ALA A 44 -1.84 -1.80 3.05
CA ALA A 44 -2.06 -1.95 4.49
C ALA A 44 -1.95 -0.60 5.22
N LEU A 45 -1.02 0.26 4.80
CA LEU A 45 -0.85 1.60 5.35
C LEU A 45 -2.07 2.47 5.07
N ILE A 46 -2.59 2.46 3.84
CA ILE A 46 -3.81 3.18 3.48
C ILE A 46 -4.99 2.67 4.31
N GLN A 47 -5.16 1.34 4.42
CA GLN A 47 -6.24 0.76 5.24
C GLN A 47 -6.09 1.15 6.70
N PHE A 48 -4.88 1.11 7.26
CA PHE A 48 -4.62 1.55 8.63
C PHE A 48 -4.94 3.03 8.84
N MET A 49 -4.53 3.90 7.90
CA MET A 49 -4.84 5.32 7.97
C MET A 49 -6.34 5.57 7.88
N LEU A 50 -7.05 4.91 6.98
CA LEU A 50 -8.50 5.01 6.88
C LEU A 50 -9.17 4.49 8.16
N ASP A 51 -8.80 3.31 8.64
CA ASP A 51 -9.35 2.74 9.88
C ASP A 51 -9.13 3.67 11.08
N MET A 52 -7.95 4.27 11.21
CA MET A 52 -7.65 5.21 12.29
C MET A 52 -8.56 6.45 12.22
N HIS A 53 -8.73 7.04 11.03
CA HIS A 53 -9.54 8.26 10.86
C HIS A 53 -11.05 7.98 10.80
N THR A 54 -11.46 6.75 10.50
CA THR A 54 -12.87 6.32 10.37
C THR A 54 -13.39 5.60 11.62
N ARG A 55 -12.54 5.13 12.52
CA ARG A 55 -12.93 4.51 13.81
C ARG A 55 -13.82 5.39 14.69
N GLY A 56 -13.78 6.70 14.53
CA GLY A 56 -14.71 7.63 15.19
C GLY A 56 -16.07 7.79 14.51
N MET A 57 -16.22 7.32 13.26
CA MET A 57 -17.37 7.61 12.39
C MET A 57 -18.14 6.38 11.88
N ASP A 58 -17.64 5.15 12.04
CA ASP A 58 -18.27 3.99 11.39
C ASP A 58 -18.21 2.70 12.23
N THR A 59 -18.83 2.71 13.42
CA THR A 59 -19.02 1.51 14.26
C THR A 59 -20.03 0.48 13.70
N LEU A 60 -20.34 0.45 12.40
CA LEU A 60 -21.44 -0.40 11.91
C LEU A 60 -21.26 -1.10 10.54
N LYS A 61 -20.21 -0.88 9.75
CA LYS A 61 -20.25 -1.37 8.34
C LYS A 61 -19.50 -2.66 7.99
N SER A 62 -18.50 -3.10 8.75
CA SER A 62 -17.67 -4.23 8.28
C SER A 62 -18.09 -5.62 8.78
N THR A 63 -18.94 -5.72 9.80
CA THR A 63 -19.26 -7.03 10.44
C THR A 63 -20.60 -7.64 10.01
N CYS A 64 -21.54 -6.87 9.45
CA CYS A 64 -22.89 -7.38 9.16
C CYS A 64 -23.01 -8.12 7.80
N LEU A 65 -22.18 -7.80 6.80
CA LEU A 65 -22.39 -8.29 5.42
C LEU A 65 -21.67 -9.60 5.08
N ILE A 66 -20.84 -10.16 5.97
CA ILE A 66 -20.10 -11.42 5.72
C ILE A 66 -20.75 -12.63 6.41
N SER A 67 -21.72 -12.42 7.32
CA SER A 67 -22.45 -13.52 8.00
C SER A 67 -23.84 -13.84 7.40
N LEU A 68 -24.29 -13.13 6.37
CA LEU A 68 -25.65 -13.30 5.80
C LEU A 68 -25.71 -14.11 4.49
N THR A 69 -24.58 -14.56 3.94
CA THR A 69 -24.54 -15.44 2.75
C THR A 69 -24.53 -16.93 3.06
N ARG A 70 -24.87 -17.34 4.29
CA ARG A 70 -25.09 -18.75 4.66
C ARG A 70 -26.46 -18.94 5.31
N ARG A 71 -27.52 -18.63 4.58
CA ARG A 71 -28.90 -19.01 4.95
C ARG A 71 -29.81 -19.20 3.72
N HIS A 72 -29.38 -20.03 2.78
CA HIS A 72 -30.12 -21.15 2.16
C HIS A 72 -29.26 -21.78 1.06
#